data_AF-A0A1J4SKZ3-F1
#
_entry.id   AF-A0A1J4SKZ3-F1
#
_cell.length_a   1.000
_cell.length_b   1.000
_cell.length_c   1.000
_cell.angle_alpha   90.00
_cell.angle_beta   90.00
_cell.angle_gamma   90.00
#
_symmetry.space_group_name_H-M   'P 1'
#
loop_
_entity.id
_entity.type
_entity.pdbx_description
1 polymer ?
#
loop_
_entity_poly.entity_id
_entity_poly.type
_entity_poly.pdbx_seq_one_letter_code
_entity_poly.pdbx_strand_id
1 'polypeptide(L)'
;MKVHLANWFTASRIFLSFPIFFLLISGIPHYRTFSAILFCLAGLTDYLDGKIARIQGGGTPFGKFFDPLADKVLVILVLTGLIILEEVQLWMVLLIAIRELLVTLLRVGNVEKFSPTILAKSKTAFQMFGIAIILFIPCLASMLHQGGPLLKLETQHNLTYLIMMIILLVTIISGVQYVFVQIEPQKQGKRHN
;
A
#
# COMPACT_ATOMS: atom_id res chain seq x y z
N MET A 1 -20.48 21.52 -13.10
CA MET A 1 -19.64 20.35 -12.74
C MET A 1 -19.21 20.53 -11.29
N LYS A 2 -19.90 19.92 -10.31
CA LYS A 2 -19.54 20.07 -8.88
C LYS A 2 -18.30 19.22 -8.62
N VAL A 3 -17.14 19.87 -8.52
CA VAL A 3 -15.88 19.21 -8.18
C VAL A 3 -15.96 18.87 -6.69
N HIS A 4 -16.25 17.60 -6.38
CA HIS A 4 -16.34 17.13 -5.01
C HIS A 4 -14.93 17.09 -4.40
N LEU A 5 -14.82 17.55 -3.15
CA LEU A 5 -13.58 17.66 -2.38
C LEU A 5 -12.75 16.35 -2.39
N ALA A 6 -13.41 15.19 -2.41
CA ALA A 6 -12.77 13.88 -2.52
C ALA A 6 -11.87 13.72 -3.76
N ASN A 7 -12.27 14.23 -4.93
CA ASN A 7 -11.46 14.11 -6.15
C ASN A 7 -10.15 14.91 -6.04
N TRP A 8 -10.17 16.03 -5.31
CA TRP A 8 -8.96 16.83 -5.06
C TRP A 8 -7.97 16.08 -4.18
N PHE A 9 -8.44 15.30 -3.21
CA PHE A 9 -7.56 14.50 -2.36
C PHE A 9 -6.95 13.30 -3.10
N THR A 10 -7.72 12.60 -3.95
CA THR A 10 -7.16 11.54 -4.80
C THR A 10 -6.08 12.08 -5.74
N ALA A 11 -6.33 13.23 -6.35
CA ALA A 11 -5.36 13.89 -7.24
C ALA A 11 -4.14 14.41 -6.47
N SER A 12 -4.34 15.01 -5.29
CA SER A 12 -3.24 15.49 -4.46
C SER A 12 -2.36 14.34 -3.98
N ARG A 13 -2.93 13.16 -3.70
CA ARG A 13 -2.17 11.97 -3.33
C ARG A 13 -1.27 11.48 -4.45
N ILE A 14 -1.81 11.36 -5.66
CA ILE A 14 -1.00 11.00 -6.84
C ILE A 14 0.13 12.02 -7.02
N PHE A 15 -0.19 13.31 -6.91
CA PHE A 15 0.81 14.36 -7.02
C PHE A 15 1.86 14.27 -5.91
N LEU A 16 1.47 13.99 -4.67
CA LEU A 16 2.37 13.87 -3.51
C LEU A 16 3.29 12.64 -3.58
N SER A 17 2.85 11.57 -4.24
CA SER A 17 3.69 10.38 -4.46
C SER A 17 4.99 10.69 -5.19
N PHE A 18 5.00 11.67 -6.10
CA PHE A 18 6.21 12.05 -6.84
C PHE A 18 7.26 12.74 -5.96
N PRO A 19 6.94 13.82 -5.20
CA PRO A 19 7.87 14.38 -4.21
C PRO A 19 8.37 13.36 -3.20
N ILE A 20 7.51 12.45 -2.71
CA ILE A 20 7.92 11.38 -1.79
C ILE A 20 9.01 10.53 -2.44
N PHE A 21 8.79 10.09 -3.69
CA PHE A 21 9.76 9.32 -4.45
C PHE A 21 11.09 10.08 -4.64
N PHE A 22 11.04 11.33 -5.10
CA PHE A 22 12.25 12.13 -5.33
C PHE A 22 13.03 12.40 -4.04
N LEU A 23 12.34 12.68 -2.94
CA LEU A 23 12.97 12.86 -1.63
C LEU A 23 13.62 11.56 -1.15
N LEU A 24 12.98 10.41 -1.38
CA LEU A 24 13.50 9.12 -0.98
C LEU A 24 14.78 8.77 -1.75
N ILE A 25 14.78 8.85 -3.08
CA ILE A 25 15.93 8.47 -3.92
C ILE A 25 17.12 9.43 -3.79
N SER A 26 16.94 10.59 -3.17
CA SER A 26 18.04 11.54 -2.91
C SER A 26 19.14 10.94 -2.03
N GLY A 27 18.86 9.87 -1.29
CA GLY A 27 19.81 9.20 -0.39
C GLY A 27 20.18 10.01 0.86
N ILE A 28 19.65 11.24 1.01
CA ILE A 28 19.98 12.12 2.14
C ILE A 28 19.15 11.70 3.37
N PRO A 29 19.77 11.42 4.53
CA PRO A 29 19.06 10.91 5.71
C PRO A 29 17.87 11.76 6.16
N HIS A 30 18.00 13.09 6.13
CA HIS A 30 16.91 13.99 6.49
C HIS A 30 15.72 13.88 5.53
N TYR A 31 15.98 13.81 4.22
CA TYR A 31 14.94 13.69 3.20
C TYR A 31 14.23 12.34 3.24
N ARG A 32 14.93 11.28 3.65
CA ARG A 32 14.28 9.99 3.96
C ARG A 32 13.23 10.14 5.05
N THR A 33 13.56 10.75 6.18
CA THR A 33 12.60 10.96 7.27
C THR A 33 11.40 11.82 6.82
N PHE A 34 11.65 12.86 6.02
CA PHE A 34 10.56 13.65 5.42
C PHE A 34 9.68 12.81 4.48
N SER A 35 10.28 11.97 3.63
CA SER A 35 9.53 11.06 2.75
C SER A 35 8.66 10.07 3.54
N ALA A 36 9.16 9.56 4.67
CA ALA A 36 8.43 8.67 5.57
C ALA A 36 7.23 9.37 6.21
N ILE A 37 7.41 10.60 6.69
CA ILE A 37 6.34 11.42 7.27
C ILE A 37 5.27 11.71 6.21
N LEU A 38 5.68 12.13 5.01
CA LEU A 38 4.76 12.41 3.91
C LEU A 38 4.00 11.16 3.47
N PHE A 39 4.65 9.99 3.44
CA PHE A 39 4.00 8.72 3.14
C PHE A 39 2.92 8.37 4.17
N CYS A 40 3.21 8.52 5.47
CA CYS A 40 2.21 8.32 6.53
C CYS A 40 1.04 9.30 6.42
N LEU A 41 1.31 10.58 6.14
CA LEU A 41 0.27 11.58 5.93
C LEU A 41 -0.60 11.25 4.72
N ALA A 42 0.00 10.81 3.61
CA ALA A 42 -0.72 10.38 2.42
C ALA A 42 -1.67 9.21 2.71
N GLY A 43 -1.20 8.19 3.46
CA GLY A 43 -2.05 7.08 3.90
C GLY A 43 -3.17 7.51 4.85
N LEU A 44 -2.91 8.47 5.73
CA LEU A 44 -3.94 9.01 6.64
C LEU A 44 -5.01 9.80 5.89
N THR A 45 -4.63 10.57 4.85
CA THR A 45 -5.59 11.30 4.03
C THR A 45 -6.60 10.36 3.35
N ASP A 46 -6.17 9.19 2.85
CA ASP A 46 -7.08 8.19 2.27
C ASP A 46 -8.17 7.73 3.24
N TYR A 47 -7.77 7.44 4.47
CA TYR A 47 -8.72 7.02 5.50
C TYR A 47 -9.76 8.12 5.80
N LEU A 48 -9.33 9.38 5.83
CA LEU A 48 -10.20 10.52 6.07
C LEU A 48 -11.15 10.78 4.89
N ASP A 49 -10.65 10.70 3.65
CA ASP A 49 -11.43 10.88 2.42
C ASP A 49 -12.54 9.83 2.33
N GLY A 50 -12.21 8.58 2.62
CA GLY A 50 -13.18 7.49 2.66
C GLY A 50 -14.28 7.69 3.71
N LYS A 51 -13.96 8.32 4.85
CA LYS A 51 -14.95 8.66 5.89
C LYS A 51 -15.85 9.81 5.44
N ILE A 52 -15.28 10.87 4.87
CA ILE A 52 -16.02 12.05 4.39
C ILE A 52 -16.95 11.65 3.23
N ALA A 53 -16.47 10.83 2.28
CA ALA A 53 -17.25 10.36 1.16
C ALA A 53 -18.47 9.52 1.57
N ARG A 54 -18.38 8.76 2.68
CA ARG A 54 -19.53 8.02 3.24
C ARG A 54 -20.57 8.95 3.86
N ILE A 55 -20.12 10.03 4.51
CA ILE A 55 -21.02 11.01 5.14
C ILE A 55 -21.74 11.85 4.07
N GLN A 56 -21.08 12.16 2.94
CA GLN A 56 -21.64 12.99 1.86
C GLN A 56 -22.53 12.22 0.86
N GLY A 57 -22.92 10.98 1.14
CA GLY A 57 -23.82 10.21 0.27
C GLY A 57 -23.13 9.51 -0.92
N GLY A 58 -21.82 9.35 -0.86
CA GLY A 58 -21.02 8.62 -1.87
C GLY A 58 -20.33 9.54 -2.88
N GLY A 59 -19.01 9.36 -3.02
CA GLY A 59 -18.19 10.11 -3.97
C GLY A 59 -18.55 9.87 -5.45
N THR A 60 -17.90 10.62 -6.34
CA THR A 60 -18.15 10.54 -7.79
C THR A 60 -17.73 9.18 -8.38
N PRO A 61 -18.33 8.72 -9.49
CA PRO A 61 -17.89 7.49 -10.17
C PRO A 61 -16.42 7.53 -10.58
N PHE A 62 -15.94 8.72 -10.96
CA PHE A 62 -14.53 8.98 -11.26
C PHE A 62 -13.66 8.77 -10.02
N GLY A 63 -13.96 9.44 -8.90
CA GLY A 63 -13.19 9.27 -7.65
C GLY A 63 -13.13 7.82 -7.17
N LYS A 64 -14.24 7.08 -7.25
CA LYS A 64 -14.29 5.64 -6.89
C LYS A 64 -13.35 4.76 -7.71
N PHE A 65 -13.08 5.12 -8.95
CA PHE A 65 -12.13 4.40 -9.82
C PHE A 65 -10.68 4.85 -9.59
N PHE A 66 -10.47 6.15 -9.39
CA PHE A 66 -9.13 6.71 -9.20
C PHE A 66 -8.55 6.48 -7.80
N ASP A 67 -9.36 6.33 -6.75
CA ASP A 67 -8.88 6.07 -5.39
C ASP A 67 -8.02 4.78 -5.29
N PRO A 68 -8.50 3.60 -5.75
CA PRO A 68 -7.69 2.39 -5.77
C PRO A 68 -6.46 2.46 -6.68
N LEU A 69 -6.44 3.38 -7.64
CA LEU A 69 -5.28 3.60 -8.52
C LEU A 69 -4.24 4.47 -7.80
N ALA A 70 -4.67 5.56 -7.17
CA ALA A 70 -3.81 6.48 -6.43
C ALA A 70 -3.06 5.79 -5.28
N ASP A 71 -3.76 4.93 -4.54
CA ASP A 71 -3.19 4.12 -3.46
C ASP A 71 -2.03 3.24 -3.95
N LYS A 72 -2.22 2.56 -5.09
CA LYS A 72 -1.17 1.72 -5.68
C LYS A 72 -0.01 2.52 -6.24
N VAL A 73 -0.27 3.67 -6.86
CA VAL A 73 0.79 4.53 -7.41
C VAL A 73 1.72 4.98 -6.28
N LEU A 74 1.17 5.38 -5.13
CA LEU A 74 1.97 5.74 -3.96
C LEU A 74 2.87 4.59 -3.50
N VAL A 75 2.28 3.41 -3.29
CA VAL A 75 2.99 2.21 -2.82
C VAL A 75 4.07 1.77 -3.82
N ILE A 76 3.75 1.70 -5.11
CA ILE A 76 4.69 1.27 -6.15
C ILE A 76 5.85 2.25 -6.27
N LEU A 77 5.59 3.56 -6.24
CA LEU A 77 6.66 4.56 -6.30
C LEU A 77 7.61 4.44 -5.11
N VAL A 78 7.09 4.31 -3.89
CA VAL A 78 7.94 4.13 -2.69
C VAL A 78 8.75 2.84 -2.77
N LEU A 79 8.14 1.71 -3.12
CA LEU A 79 8.85 0.44 -3.28
C LEU A 79 9.91 0.51 -4.39
N THR A 80 9.64 1.24 -5.48
CA THR A 80 10.60 1.48 -6.56
C THR A 80 11.78 2.30 -6.05
N GLY A 81 11.54 3.34 -5.24
CA GLY A 81 12.61 4.11 -4.61
C GLY A 81 13.48 3.23 -3.70
N LEU A 82 12.88 2.31 -2.95
CA LEU A 82 13.61 1.36 -2.12
C LEU A 82 14.43 0.33 -2.93
N ILE A 83 13.98 -0.05 -4.13
CA ILE A 83 14.78 -0.86 -5.06
C ILE A 83 15.99 -0.07 -5.56
N ILE A 84 15.80 1.20 -5.91
CA ILE A 84 16.90 2.08 -6.39
C ILE A 84 17.95 2.28 -5.30
N LEU A 85 17.53 2.33 -4.04
CA LEU A 85 18.43 2.38 -2.87
C LEU A 85 19.03 1.02 -2.50
N GLU A 86 18.74 -0.04 -3.26
CA GLU A 86 19.18 -1.43 -3.04
C GLU A 86 18.72 -2.06 -1.71
N GLU A 87 17.72 -1.48 -1.05
CA GLU A 87 17.22 -1.95 0.24
C GLU A 87 16.16 -3.05 0.12
N VAL A 88 15.50 -3.12 -1.04
CA VAL A 88 14.44 -4.07 -1.34
C VAL A 88 14.69 -4.76 -2.67
N GLN A 89 14.41 -6.07 -2.73
CA GLN A 89 14.65 -6.88 -3.92
C GLN A 89 13.52 -6.74 -4.94
N LEU A 90 13.89 -6.52 -6.21
CA LEU A 90 12.96 -6.27 -7.32
C LEU A 90 11.86 -7.35 -7.44
N TRP A 91 12.23 -8.62 -7.30
CA TRP A 91 11.29 -9.73 -7.46
C TRP A 91 10.14 -9.69 -6.44
N MET A 92 10.39 -9.22 -5.21
CA MET A 92 9.34 -9.07 -4.19
C MET A 92 8.31 -8.01 -4.60
N VAL A 93 8.80 -6.87 -5.08
CA VAL A 93 7.97 -5.75 -5.51
C VAL A 93 7.15 -6.13 -6.75
N LEU A 94 7.75 -6.85 -7.70
CA LEU A 94 7.04 -7.35 -8.88
C LEU A 94 5.90 -8.30 -8.50
N LEU A 95 6.13 -9.24 -7.56
CA LEU A 95 5.07 -10.14 -7.09
C LEU A 95 3.92 -9.38 -6.42
N ILE A 96 4.24 -8.40 -5.58
CA ILE A 96 3.23 -7.53 -4.94
C ILE A 96 2.42 -6.79 -6.01
N ALA A 97 3.09 -6.14 -6.97
CA ALA A 97 2.45 -5.37 -8.03
C ALA A 97 1.56 -6.23 -8.94
N ILE A 98 2.05 -7.38 -9.41
CA ILE A 98 1.29 -8.31 -10.24
C ILE A 98 0.02 -8.75 -9.50
N ARG A 99 0.15 -9.14 -8.23
CA ARG A 99 -1.01 -9.55 -7.41
C ARG A 99 -2.02 -8.41 -7.30
N GLU A 100 -1.59 -7.19 -7.01
CA GLU A 100 -2.48 -6.04 -6.84
C GLU A 100 -3.23 -5.66 -8.12
N LEU A 101 -2.57 -5.76 -9.27
CA LEU A 101 -3.21 -5.60 -10.57
C LEU A 101 -4.24 -6.71 -10.81
N LEU A 102 -3.86 -7.97 -10.61
CA LEU A 102 -4.72 -9.13 -10.82
C LEU A 102 -6.01 -9.05 -9.97
N VAL A 103 -5.90 -8.81 -8.66
CA VAL A 103 -7.07 -8.73 -7.77
C VAL A 103 -7.98 -7.56 -8.13
N THR A 104 -7.41 -6.46 -8.62
CA THR A 104 -8.21 -5.29 -9.01
C THR A 104 -8.95 -5.52 -10.31
N LEU A 105 -8.31 -6.13 -11.31
CA LEU A 105 -8.96 -6.53 -12.55
C LEU A 105 -10.12 -7.50 -12.27
N LEU A 106 -9.90 -8.50 -11.40
CA LEU A 106 -10.95 -9.44 -10.99
C LEU A 106 -12.12 -8.74 -10.29
N ARG A 107 -11.87 -7.68 -9.52
CA ARG A 107 -12.91 -6.88 -8.85
C ARG A 107 -13.76 -6.09 -9.83
N VAL A 108 -13.15 -5.50 -10.86
CA VAL A 108 -13.88 -4.74 -11.88
C VAL A 108 -14.80 -5.65 -12.70
N GLY A 109 -14.39 -6.90 -12.96
CA GLY A 109 -15.20 -7.86 -13.72
C GLY A 109 -16.39 -8.48 -12.98
N ASN A 110 -16.46 -8.42 -11.64
CA ASN A 110 -17.43 -9.18 -10.83
C ASN A 110 -18.17 -8.30 -9.80
N VAL A 111 -18.76 -7.20 -10.27
CA VAL A 111 -19.31 -6.10 -9.44
C VAL A 111 -20.41 -6.53 -8.46
N GLU A 112 -21.11 -7.65 -8.66
CA GLU A 112 -22.34 -7.94 -7.91
C GLU A 112 -22.25 -8.96 -6.76
N LYS A 113 -21.14 -9.69 -6.59
CA LYS A 113 -21.14 -10.84 -5.66
C LYS A 113 -19.82 -11.01 -4.93
N PHE A 114 -19.49 -10.16 -3.95
CA PHE A 114 -18.75 -10.64 -2.77
C PHE A 114 -18.55 -9.63 -1.63
N SER A 115 -18.60 -10.12 -0.39
CA SER A 115 -18.09 -9.41 0.79
C SER A 115 -16.63 -9.82 1.06
N PRO A 116 -15.63 -8.93 0.87
CA PRO A 116 -14.23 -9.31 1.07
C PRO A 116 -13.95 -9.75 2.51
N THR A 117 -13.11 -10.76 2.66
CA THR A 117 -12.67 -11.30 3.95
C THR A 117 -11.91 -10.22 4.74
N ILE A 118 -11.95 -10.30 6.09
CA ILE A 118 -11.28 -9.32 6.96
C ILE A 118 -9.78 -9.20 6.63
N LEU A 119 -9.14 -10.33 6.32
CA LEU A 119 -7.73 -10.36 5.92
C LEU A 119 -7.47 -9.64 4.58
N ALA A 120 -8.38 -9.75 3.62
CA ALA A 120 -8.29 -8.99 2.37
C ALA A 120 -8.59 -7.50 2.55
N LYS A 121 -9.43 -7.13 3.54
CA LYS A 121 -9.68 -5.72 3.90
C LYS A 121 -8.48 -5.09 4.59
N SER A 122 -7.81 -5.83 5.49
CA SER A 122 -6.71 -5.31 6.29
C SER A 122 -5.35 -5.38 5.60
N LYS A 123 -5.21 -6.16 4.51
CA LYS A 123 -3.94 -6.33 3.77
C LYS A 123 -3.27 -4.98 3.45
N THR A 124 -4.02 -4.02 2.90
CA THR A 124 -3.46 -2.72 2.50
C THR A 124 -2.92 -1.94 3.70
N ALA A 125 -3.63 -1.97 4.83
CA ALA A 125 -3.15 -1.36 6.06
C ALA A 125 -1.86 -2.01 6.57
N PHE A 126 -1.77 -3.34 6.53
CA PHE A 126 -0.54 -4.07 6.88
C PHE A 126 0.64 -3.71 5.96
N GLN A 127 0.39 -3.62 4.66
CA GLN A 127 1.41 -3.28 3.67
C GLN A 127 1.90 -1.84 3.83
N MET A 128 0.98 -0.86 3.95
CA MET A 128 1.34 0.53 4.23
C MET A 128 2.12 0.66 5.54
N PHE A 129 1.67 -0.02 6.60
CA PHE A 129 2.36 0.00 7.88
C PHE A 129 3.77 -0.59 7.81
N GLY A 130 3.93 -1.73 7.13
CA GLY A 130 5.24 -2.35 6.95
C GLY A 130 6.20 -1.48 6.12
N ILE A 131 5.72 -0.85 5.06
CA ILE A 131 6.51 0.10 4.26
C ILE A 131 6.90 1.32 5.11
N ALA A 132 5.99 1.86 5.91
CA ALA A 132 6.30 2.97 6.81
C ALA A 132 7.42 2.60 7.79
N ILE A 133 7.38 1.40 8.38
CA ILE A 133 8.47 0.91 9.24
C ILE A 133 9.79 0.89 8.48
N ILE A 134 9.83 0.31 7.28
CA ILE A 134 11.06 0.24 6.46
C ILE A 134 11.64 1.63 6.19
N LEU A 135 10.79 2.62 5.91
CA LEU A 135 11.24 3.99 5.72
C LEU A 135 11.86 4.60 7.00
N PHE A 136 11.35 4.27 8.19
CA PHE A 136 11.86 4.76 9.47
C PHE A 136 13.04 3.98 10.06
N ILE A 137 13.37 2.78 9.57
CA ILE A 137 14.46 1.93 10.10
C ILE A 137 15.77 2.70 10.29
N PRO A 138 16.29 3.46 9.31
CA PRO A 138 17.57 4.16 9.51
C PRO A 138 17.51 5.28 10.52
N CYS A 139 16.37 5.98 10.62
CA CYS A 139 16.15 7.00 11.64
C CYS A 139 16.19 6.36 13.03
N LEU A 140 15.44 5.26 13.24
CA LEU A 140 15.44 4.53 14.51
C LEU A 140 16.83 3.97 14.87
N ALA A 141 17.53 3.37 13.90
CA ALA A 141 18.88 2.84 14.09
C ALA A 141 19.93 3.93 14.38
N SER A 142 19.70 5.16 13.93
CA SER A 142 20.55 6.31 14.26
C SER A 142 20.38 6.75 15.72
N MET A 143 19.15 6.68 16.25
CA MET A 143 18.80 7.03 17.63
C MET A 143 19.24 5.98 18.67
N LEU A 144 19.21 4.69 18.31
CA LEU A 144 19.52 3.57 19.22
C LEU A 144 21.02 3.27 19.40
N HIS A 145 21.93 4.19 19.11
CA HIS A 145 23.37 3.89 19.02
C HIS A 145 24.00 3.33 20.31
N GLN A 146 24.41 2.05 20.25
CA GLN A 146 25.59 1.46 20.91
C GLN A 146 26.45 0.53 20.00
N GLY A 147 26.09 0.32 18.71
CA GLY A 147 26.83 -0.58 17.80
C GLY A 147 27.63 0.15 16.69
N GLY A 148 28.72 -0.45 16.21
CA GLY A 148 29.56 0.08 15.12
C GLY A 148 28.90 0.06 13.72
N PRO A 149 29.51 0.75 12.72
CA PRO A 149 28.90 1.01 11.41
C PRO A 149 28.62 -0.23 10.55
N LEU A 150 29.45 -1.28 10.61
CA LEU A 150 29.26 -2.50 9.82
C LEU A 150 28.10 -3.36 10.32
N LEU A 151 27.96 -3.52 11.65
CA LEU A 151 26.86 -4.27 12.26
C LEU A 151 25.49 -3.63 11.96
N LYS A 152 25.46 -2.32 11.75
CA LYS A 152 24.25 -1.54 11.44
C LYS A 152 23.71 -1.85 10.05
N LEU A 153 24.56 -1.81 9.03
CA LEU A 153 24.14 -2.03 7.65
C LEU A 153 23.58 -3.45 7.48
N GLU A 154 24.27 -4.46 8.00
CA GLU A 154 23.83 -5.85 7.90
C GLU A 154 22.50 -6.10 8.64
N THR A 155 22.38 -5.57 9.86
CA THR A 155 21.14 -5.71 10.66
C THR A 155 19.95 -5.01 10.00
N GLN A 156 20.17 -3.83 9.39
CA GLN A 156 19.12 -3.08 8.70
C GLN A 156 18.62 -3.78 7.44
N HIS A 157 19.52 -4.35 6.63
CA HIS A 157 19.15 -5.10 5.43
C HIS A 157 18.37 -6.37 5.80
N ASN A 158 18.83 -7.12 6.81
CA ASN A 158 18.16 -8.33 7.27
C ASN A 158 16.75 -8.02 7.82
N LEU A 159 16.60 -6.94 8.59
CA LEU A 159 15.31 -6.52 9.12
C LEU A 159 14.35 -6.08 8.00
N THR A 160 14.84 -5.28 7.05
CA THR A 160 14.05 -4.82 5.89
C THR A 160 13.59 -6.01 5.05
N TYR A 161 14.48 -6.96 4.77
CA TYR A 161 14.18 -8.19 4.05
C TYR A 161 13.11 -9.02 4.77
N LEU A 162 13.23 -9.21 6.09
CA LEU A 162 12.25 -9.95 6.89
C LEU A 162 10.86 -9.30 6.83
N ILE A 163 10.78 -7.97 6.99
CA ILE A 163 9.52 -7.24 6.91
C ILE A 163 8.91 -7.38 5.51
N MET A 164 9.70 -7.21 4.44
CA MET A 164 9.24 -7.39 3.07
C MET A 164 8.74 -8.81 2.81
N MET A 165 9.38 -9.83 3.36
CA MET A 165 8.93 -11.22 3.28
C MET A 165 7.57 -11.41 3.97
N ILE A 166 7.38 -10.84 5.16
CA ILE A 166 6.09 -10.89 5.86
C ILE A 166 4.99 -10.20 5.04
N ILE A 167 5.28 -9.01 4.49
CA ILE A 167 4.35 -8.28 3.61
C ILE A 167 4.00 -9.13 2.39
N LEU A 168 4.99 -9.76 1.75
CA LEU A 168 4.78 -10.60 0.59
C LEU A 168 3.93 -11.83 0.93
N LEU A 169 4.20 -12.50 2.05
CA LEU A 169 3.41 -13.65 2.50
C LEU A 169 1.95 -13.28 2.72
N VAL A 170 1.69 -12.20 3.46
CA VAL A 170 0.32 -11.68 3.68
C VAL A 170 -0.33 -11.32 2.33
N THR A 171 0.44 -10.75 1.41
CA THR A 171 -0.03 -10.38 0.07
C THR A 171 -0.45 -11.59 -0.76
N ILE A 172 0.36 -12.65 -0.75
CA ILE A 172 0.09 -13.89 -1.47
C ILE A 172 -1.11 -14.61 -0.84
N ILE A 173 -1.12 -14.82 0.48
CA ILE A 173 -2.23 -15.47 1.19
C ILE A 173 -3.55 -14.76 0.90
N SER A 174 -3.55 -13.42 0.99
CA SER A 174 -4.73 -12.62 0.68
C SER A 174 -5.14 -12.74 -0.79
N GLY A 175 -4.18 -12.83 -1.73
CA GLY A 175 -4.45 -13.00 -3.16
C GLY A 175 -5.07 -14.36 -3.48
N VAL A 176 -4.50 -15.42 -2.92
CA VAL A 176 -4.99 -16.79 -3.04
C VAL A 176 -6.40 -16.91 -2.46
N GLN A 177 -6.63 -16.38 -1.25
CA GLN A 177 -7.95 -16.36 -0.65
C GLN A 177 -8.97 -15.65 -1.54
N TYR A 178 -8.59 -14.54 -2.18
CA TYR A 178 -9.47 -13.81 -3.09
C TYR A 178 -9.85 -14.66 -4.32
N VAL A 179 -8.89 -15.37 -4.90
CA VAL A 179 -9.14 -16.23 -6.08
C VAL A 179 -10.00 -17.44 -5.72
N PHE A 180 -9.73 -18.14 -4.61
CA PHE A 180 -10.54 -19.29 -4.17
C PHE A 180 -11.98 -18.90 -3.89
N VAL A 181 -12.17 -17.80 -3.18
CA VAL A 181 -13.48 -17.23 -2.88
C VAL A 181 -14.27 -16.88 -4.16
N GLN A 182 -13.57 -16.48 -5.22
CA GLN A 182 -14.19 -16.17 -6.52
C GLN A 182 -14.55 -17.44 -7.32
N ILE A 183 -13.74 -18.50 -7.19
CA ILE A 183 -13.94 -19.76 -7.92
C ILE A 183 -15.04 -20.60 -7.28
N GLU A 184 -15.22 -20.56 -5.96
CA GLU A 184 -16.33 -21.23 -5.28
C GLU A 184 -17.65 -20.52 -5.62
N PRO A 185 -18.49 -21.09 -6.53
CA PRO A 185 -19.80 -20.52 -6.78
C PRO A 185 -20.60 -20.75 -5.51
N GLN A 186 -21.21 -19.72 -4.94
CA GLN A 186 -22.08 -19.89 -3.77
C GLN A 186 -23.16 -20.94 -4.05
N LYS A 187 -22.95 -22.17 -3.59
CA LYS A 187 -23.91 -23.28 -3.63
C LYS A 187 -25.06 -23.11 -2.62
N GLN A 188 -25.30 -21.90 -2.11
CA GLN A 188 -26.32 -21.65 -1.09
C GLN A 188 -27.21 -20.46 -1.48
N GLY A 189 -28.09 -20.71 -2.45
CA GLY A 189 -29.17 -19.79 -2.84
C GLY A 189 -30.40 -20.47 -3.42
N LYS A 190 -30.57 -21.78 -3.20
CA LYS A 190 -31.79 -22.53 -3.55
C LYS A 190 -32.07 -23.61 -2.51
N ARG A 191 -32.67 -23.22 -1.38
CA ARG A 191 -33.50 -24.08 -0.52
C ARG A 191 -34.22 -23.16 0.47
N HIS A 192 -35.51 -23.42 0.67
CA HIS A 192 -36.53 -22.61 1.34
C HIS A 192 -37.31 -21.69 0.40
N ASN A 193 -38.04 -22.33 -0.53
CA ASN A 193 -39.47 -22.04 -0.67
C ASN A 193 -40.21 -22.83 0.42
#